data_AF-A0AAX1DRP2-F1
#
_entry.id   AF-A0AAX1DRP2-F1
#
_cell.length_a   1.000
_cell.length_b   1.000
_cell.length_c   1.000
_cell.angle_alpha   90.00
_cell.angle_beta   90.00
_cell.angle_gamma   90.00
#
_symmetry.space_group_name_H-M   'P 1'
#
loop_
_entity.id
_entity.type
_entity.pdbx_description
1 polymer ?
#
loop_
_entity_poly.entity_id
_entity_poly.type
_entity_poly.pdbx_seq_one_letter_code
_entity_poly.pdbx_strand_id
1 'polypeptide(L)'
;MGGISIWQLLIIAVIVVLLFGTNKLRNLGSDLGSSIRGFKKAMSDEDDKKDQPKEQDADFAAKTLADKQQTSANKEEAKNDKQV
;
A
#
# COMPACT_ATOMS: atom_id res chain seq x y z
N MET A 1 -18.45 25.09 -25.89
CA MET A 1 -17.72 23.81 -25.76
C MET A 1 -17.48 23.56 -24.29
N GLY A 2 -18.38 22.84 -23.61
CA GLY A 2 -18.23 22.52 -22.19
C GLY A 2 -17.15 21.47 -22.00
N GLY A 3 -16.06 21.82 -21.34
CA GLY A 3 -14.97 20.91 -21.04
C GLY A 3 -15.35 19.84 -20.02
N ILE A 4 -14.51 18.81 -19.92
CA ILE A 4 -14.62 17.80 -18.86
C ILE A 4 -14.36 18.53 -17.52
N SER A 5 -15.40 18.68 -16.70
CA SER A 5 -15.26 19.28 -15.38
C SER A 5 -14.96 18.20 -14.33
N ILE A 6 -14.25 18.60 -13.28
CA ILE A 6 -13.82 17.73 -12.17
C ILE A 6 -15.02 16.95 -11.58
N TRP A 7 -16.20 17.57 -11.56
CA TRP A 7 -17.42 16.96 -11.03
C TRP A 7 -17.88 15.73 -11.84
N GLN A 8 -17.73 15.76 -13.16
CA GLN A 8 -18.05 14.64 -14.04
C GLN A 8 -17.05 13.50 -13.86
N LEU A 9 -15.76 13.82 -13.69
CA LEU A 9 -14.74 12.81 -13.43
C LEU A 9 -14.95 12.07 -12.11
N LEU A 10 -15.37 12.77 -11.05
CA LEU A 10 -15.71 12.13 -9.77
C LEU A 10 -16.87 11.14 -9.90
N ILE A 11 -17.93 11.52 -10.61
CA ILE A 11 -19.08 10.63 -10.85
C ILE A 11 -18.67 9.38 -11.62
N ILE A 12 -17.85 9.54 -12.67
CA ILE A 12 -17.33 8.40 -13.44
C ILE A 12 -16.44 7.52 -12.56
N ALA A 13 -15.56 8.12 -11.75
CA ALA A 13 -14.67 7.38 -10.85
C ALA A 13 -15.46 6.52 -9.85
N VAL A 14 -16.55 7.03 -9.28
CA VAL A 14 -17.42 6.26 -8.37
C VAL A 14 -18.02 5.05 -9.08
N ILE A 15 -18.54 5.22 -10.31
CA ILE A 15 -19.11 4.13 -11.09
C ILE A 15 -18.04 3.06 -11.37
N VAL A 16 -16.84 3.45 -11.79
CA VAL A 16 -15.73 2.53 -12.04
C VAL A 16 -15.36 1.75 -10.78
N VAL A 17 -15.28 2.41 -9.62
CA VAL A 17 -15.01 1.75 -8.33
C VAL A 17 -16.10 0.74 -7.98
N LEU A 18 -17.36 1.04 -8.24
CA LEU A 18 -18.48 0.12 -7.98
C LEU A 18 -18.46 -1.09 -8.94
N LEU A 19 -18.13 -0.90 -10.22
CA LEU A 19 -18.06 -1.98 -11.21
C LEU A 19 -16.89 -2.94 -10.98
N PHE A 20 -15.71 -2.38 -10.71
CA PHE A 20 -14.49 -3.18 -10.54
C PHE A 20 -14.26 -3.61 -9.08
N GLY A 21 -14.91 -2.95 -8.13
CA GLY A 21 -14.71 -3.12 -6.69
C GLY A 21 -13.41 -2.47 -6.18
N THR A 22 -13.41 -2.05 -4.91
CA THR A 22 -12.24 -1.42 -4.27
C THR A 22 -11.05 -2.36 -4.13
N ASN A 23 -11.26 -3.68 -4.03
CA ASN A 23 -10.19 -4.66 -3.87
C ASN A 23 -9.28 -4.77 -5.10
N LYS A 24 -9.85 -4.77 -6.31
CA LYS A 24 -9.05 -4.80 -7.54
C LYS A 24 -8.34 -3.46 -7.75
N LEU A 25 -9.05 -2.35 -7.53
CA LEU A 25 -8.47 -1.01 -7.65
C LEU A 25 -7.35 -0.76 -6.64
N ARG A 26 -7.43 -1.31 -5.42
CA ARG A 26 -6.38 -1.15 -4.41
C ARG A 26 -5.12 -1.92 -4.77
N ASN A 27 -5.24 -3.16 -5.25
CA ASN A 27 -4.08 -3.95 -5.64
C ASN A 27 -3.38 -3.33 -6.87
N LEU A 28 -4.14 -3.04 -7.94
CA LEU A 28 -3.60 -2.38 -9.13
C LEU A 28 -3.11 -0.94 -8.84
N GLY A 29 -3.83 -0.21 -8.00
CA GLY A 29 -3.49 1.16 -7.63
C GLY A 29 -2.27 1.26 -6.70
N SER A 30 -2.02 0.24 -5.87
CA SER A 30 -0.80 0.17 -5.05
C SER A 30 0.44 0.01 -5.91
N ASP A 31 0.39 -0.89 -6.90
CA ASP A 31 1.51 -1.15 -7.80
C ASP A 31 1.80 0.06 -8.70
N LEU A 32 0.76 0.57 -9.36
CA LEU A 32 0.86 1.76 -10.23
C LEU A 32 1.18 3.03 -9.43
N GLY A 33 0.61 3.17 -8.23
CA GLY A 33 0.85 4.31 -7.35
C GLY A 33 2.27 4.34 -6.81
N SER A 34 2.86 3.18 -6.52
CA SER A 34 4.26 3.08 -6.10
C SER A 34 5.20 3.51 -7.23
N SER A 35 4.94 3.07 -8.47
CA SER A 35 5.71 3.49 -9.65
C SER A 35 5.60 5.00 -9.92
N ILE A 36 4.38 5.56 -9.83
CA ILE A 36 4.17 7.00 -10.02
C ILE A 36 4.81 7.84 -8.91
N ARG A 37 4.85 7.32 -7.66
CA ARG A 37 5.43 8.01 -6.51
C ARG A 37 6.95 8.11 -6.64
N GLY A 38 7.61 7.07 -7.14
CA GLY A 38 9.04 7.10 -7.48
C GLY A 38 9.35 8.11 -8.59
N PHE A 39 8.53 8.14 -9.65
CA PHE A 39 8.65 9.13 -10.73
C PHE A 39 8.49 10.56 -10.23
N LYS A 40 7.46 10.84 -9.42
CA LYS A 40 7.27 12.16 -8.81
C LYS A 40 8.44 12.54 -7.91
N LYS A 41 8.96 11.60 -7.10
CA LYS A 41 10.07 11.86 -6.19
C LYS A 41 11.36 12.18 -6.96
N ALA A 42 11.66 11.44 -8.04
CA ALA A 42 12.81 11.72 -8.90
C ALA A 42 12.67 13.07 -9.60
N MET A 43 11.48 13.40 -10.11
CA MET A 43 11.23 14.67 -10.79
C MET A 43 11.29 15.86 -9.82
N SER A 44 10.81 15.70 -8.58
CA SER A 44 10.97 16.72 -7.54
C SER A 44 12.41 16.84 -7.02
N ASP A 45 13.19 15.75 -6.97
CA ASP A 45 14.62 15.80 -6.59
C ASP A 45 15.49 16.54 -7.62
N GLU A 46 15.08 16.57 -8.89
CA GLU A 46 15.76 17.38 -9.91
C GLU A 46 15.45 18.89 -9.77
N ASP A 47 14.25 19.24 -9.29
CA ASP A 47 13.86 20.62 -9.01
C ASP A 47 14.38 21.15 -7.65
N ASP A 48 14.50 20.29 -6.63
CA ASP A 48 14.85 20.61 -5.23
C ASP A 48 16.35 20.39 -4.87
N LYS A 49 17.31 20.52 -5.80
CA LYS A 49 18.76 20.55 -5.46
C LYS A 49 19.21 21.84 -4.75
N LYS A 50 18.39 22.38 -3.84
CA LYS A 50 18.78 23.30 -2.77
C LYS A 50 17.99 22.93 -1.52
N ASP A 51 18.71 22.41 -0.53
CA ASP A 51 18.30 22.23 0.87
C ASP A 51 17.50 20.96 1.28
N GLN A 52 18.29 19.99 1.76
CA GLN A 52 18.04 19.02 2.85
C GLN A 52 17.50 17.59 2.56
N PRO A 53 17.95 16.59 3.35
CA PRO A 53 17.74 15.17 3.08
C PRO A 53 16.34 14.69 3.53
N LYS A 54 15.57 14.12 2.60
CA LYS A 54 14.27 13.49 2.93
C LYS A 54 14.40 11.97 3.00
N GLU A 55 14.83 11.50 4.18
CA GLU A 55 14.49 10.18 4.69
C GLU A 55 12.96 10.07 4.83
N GLN A 56 12.40 9.10 4.10
CA GLN A 56 11.17 8.39 4.45
C GLN A 56 11.06 7.30 3.40
N ASP A 57 11.76 6.21 3.70
CA ASP A 57 11.50 4.91 3.11
C ASP A 57 10.02 4.58 3.30
N ALA A 58 9.40 4.10 2.23
CA ALA A 58 8.01 3.67 2.25
C ALA A 58 7.89 2.46 3.19
N ASP A 59 7.51 2.72 4.44
CA ASP A 59 7.13 1.67 5.39
C ASP A 59 5.80 1.06 4.91
N PHE A 60 5.90 -0.04 4.16
CA PHE A 60 4.79 -0.93 3.83
C PHE A 60 4.38 -1.74 5.07
N ALA A 61 4.03 -1.07 6.16
CA ALA A 61 3.41 -1.67 7.33
C ALA A 61 1.92 -1.97 7.05
N ALA A 62 1.67 -2.99 6.23
CA ALA A 62 0.37 -3.66 6.16
C ALA A 62 0.53 -5.16 6.43
N LYS A 63 0.97 -5.48 7.65
CA LYS A 63 0.49 -6.59 8.50
C LYS A 63 -0.43 -7.60 7.76
N THR A 64 0.14 -8.39 6.86
CA THR A 64 -0.53 -9.48 6.13
C THR A 64 0.28 -10.74 6.36
N LEU A 65 0.49 -11.12 7.62
CA LEU A 65 1.00 -12.46 7.99
C LEU A 65 0.40 -13.00 9.31
N ALA A 66 -0.56 -12.31 9.94
CA ALA A 66 -1.19 -12.80 11.17
C ALA A 66 -2.40 -13.76 10.92
N ASP A 67 -2.82 -13.94 9.67
CA ASP A 67 -4.01 -14.75 9.32
C ASP A 67 -3.65 -15.88 8.34
N LYS A 68 -2.54 -16.58 8.56
CA LYS A 68 -2.26 -17.86 7.87
C LYS A 68 -1.27 -18.77 8.61
N GLN A 69 -1.39 -18.87 9.93
CA GLN A 69 -0.70 -19.93 10.68
C GLN A 69 -1.61 -20.58 11.72
N GLN A 70 -2.85 -20.89 11.33
CA GLN A 70 -3.46 -22.15 11.74
C GLN A 70 -2.93 -23.24 10.81
N THR A 71 -1.72 -23.71 11.10
CA THR A 71 -1.28 -25.05 10.69
C THR A 71 -0.46 -25.58 11.85
N SER A 72 -1.20 -26.14 12.82
CA SER A 72 -0.86 -27.39 13.48
C SER A 72 0.63 -27.64 13.73
N ALA A 73 1.20 -27.00 14.75
CA ALA A 73 2.48 -27.41 15.30
C ALA A 73 2.45 -27.30 16.83
N ASN A 74 2.42 -28.46 17.46
CA ASN A 74 3.16 -28.73 18.69
C ASN A 74 2.71 -27.98 19.96
N LYS A 75 1.58 -28.44 20.51
CA LYS A 75 1.38 -28.44 21.97
C LYS A 75 1.86 -29.82 22.46
N GLU A 76 2.70 -29.82 23.49
CA GLU A 76 3.15 -30.98 24.29
C GLU A 76 4.54 -31.60 24.06
N GLU A 77 5.56 -30.82 23.72
CA GLU A 77 6.96 -31.23 24.00
C GLU A 77 7.82 -30.02 24.44
N ALA A 78 7.69 -29.59 25.70
CA ALA A 78 8.73 -28.87 26.47
C ALA A 78 8.18 -28.33 27.81
N LYS A 79 8.01 -29.20 28.82
CA LYS A 79 8.09 -28.77 30.23
C LYS A 79 8.58 -29.88 31.16
N ASN A 80 9.66 -30.55 30.74
CA ASN A 80 10.61 -31.15 31.67
C ASN A 80 11.87 -30.27 31.57
N ASP A 81 11.93 -29.22 32.40
CA ASP A 81 13.17 -28.66 32.98
C ASP A 81 12.81 -27.42 33.82
N LYS A 82 12.26 -27.66 35.02
CA LYS A 82 12.32 -26.70 36.14
C LYS A 82 12.28 -27.48 37.43
N GLN A 83 13.40 -28.13 37.73
CA GLN A 83 13.74 -28.52 39.09
C GLN A 83 14.07 -27.23 39.86
N VAL A 84 13.11 -26.76 40.67
CA VAL A 84 13.26 -26.13 41.99
C VAL A 84 11.90 -26.15 42.68
#